data_AF-Q17I85-F1
#
_entry.id   AF-Q17I85-F1
#
_cell.length_a   1.000
_cell.length_b   1.000
_cell.length_c   1.000
_cell.angle_alpha   90.00
_cell.angle_beta   90.00
_cell.angle_gamma   90.00
#
_symmetry.space_group_name_H-M   'P 1'
#
loop_
_entity.id
_entity.type
_entity.pdbx_description
1 polymer ?
#
loop_
_entity_poly.entity_id
_entity_poly.type
_entity_poly.pdbx_seq_one_letter_code
_entity_poly.pdbx_strand_id
1 'polypeptide(L)' 'MAFGDYPAEYNPKIHGPYDPVRYYGKPDTPLTQVKLIELGAWFGHRDKNPRLPLSLAFWRWQHKYWKPKRMGIVPFF' A
#
# COMPACT_ATOMS: atom_id res chain seq x y z
N MET A 1 3.70 11.85 -10.98
CA MET A 1 3.42 10.46 -11.37
C MET A 1 2.15 10.40 -12.16
N ALA A 2 2.24 9.90 -13.40
CA ALA A 2 1.08 9.67 -14.24
C ALA A 2 0.35 8.39 -13.81
N PHE A 3 -0.85 8.19 -14.32
CA PHE A 3 -1.63 6.98 -14.04
C PHE A 3 -0.93 5.78 -14.71
N GLY A 4 -0.57 4.77 -13.92
CA GLY A 4 0.14 3.57 -14.40
C GLY A 4 1.65 3.57 -14.10
N ASP A 5 2.22 4.67 -13.62
CA ASP A 5 3.61 4.70 -13.14
C ASP A 5 3.73 3.99 -11.78
N TYR A 6 4.89 3.38 -11.55
CA TYR A 6 5.26 2.91 -10.22
C TYR A 6 5.39 4.07 -9.22
N PRO A 7 5.19 3.84 -7.92
CA PRO A 7 5.43 4.84 -6.87
C PRO A 7 6.87 5.37 -6.90
N ALA A 8 7.09 6.62 -6.48
CA ALA A 8 8.40 7.29 -6.60
C ALA A 8 9.45 6.62 -5.72
N GLU A 9 8.96 6.01 -4.65
CA GLU A 9 9.71 5.38 -3.61
C GLU A 9 10.03 3.92 -3.95
N TYR A 10 9.46 3.37 -5.03
CA TYR A 10 9.73 2.00 -5.45
C TYR A 10 11.07 1.90 -6.20
N ASN A 11 12.04 1.20 -5.60
CA ASN A 11 13.26 0.76 -6.26
C ASN A 11 13.30 -0.77 -6.43
N PRO A 12 13.28 -1.31 -7.68
CA PRO A 12 13.29 -2.76 -7.92
C PRO A 12 14.55 -3.46 -7.41
N LYS A 13 15.69 -2.76 -7.33
CA LYS A 13 16.94 -3.34 -6.80
C LYS A 13 16.88 -3.59 -5.30
N ILE A 14 16.13 -2.77 -4.56
CA ILE A 14 16.02 -2.85 -3.10
C ILE A 14 14.81 -3.71 -2.70
N HIS A 15 13.70 -3.60 -3.44
CA HIS A 15 12.43 -4.19 -3.05
C HIS A 15 12.07 -5.48 -3.78
N GLY A 16 12.80 -5.84 -4.84
CA GLY A 16 12.44 -6.97 -5.69
C GLY A 16 11.21 -6.67 -6.55
N PRO A 17 10.44 -7.69 -6.96
CA PRO A 17 9.22 -7.53 -7.75
C PRO A 17 8.23 -6.56 -7.09
N TYR A 18 7.52 -5.79 -7.91
CA TYR A 18 6.53 -4.84 -7.40
C TYR A 18 5.37 -5.57 -6.72
N ASP A 19 5.10 -5.21 -5.47
CA ASP A 19 3.97 -5.70 -4.68
C ASP A 19 2.95 -4.56 -4.49
N PRO A 20 1.76 -4.66 -5.09
CA PRO A 20 0.73 -3.64 -5.00
C PRO A 20 0.05 -3.54 -3.63
N VAL A 21 0.40 -4.41 -2.66
CA VAL A 21 -0.10 -4.41 -1.27
C VAL A 21 0.82 -3.60 -0.34
N ARG A 22 2.07 -3.38 -0.76
CA ARG A 22 3.13 -2.78 0.03
C ARG A 22 3.20 -1.27 -0.19
N TYR A 23 3.33 -0.54 0.92
CA TYR A 23 3.65 0.88 0.88
C TYR A 23 5.18 1.03 0.85
N TYR A 24 5.70 1.72 -0.17
CA TYR A 24 7.14 1.89 -0.39
C TYR A 24 7.68 3.22 0.19
N GLY A 25 6.81 4.15 0.57
CA GLY A 25 7.21 5.40 1.18
C GLY A 25 7.62 5.26 2.65
N LYS A 26 8.01 6.39 3.24
CA LYS A 26 8.39 6.46 4.66
C LYS A 26 7.17 6.14 5.54
N PRO A 27 7.21 5.09 6.38
CA PRO A 27 6.11 4.80 7.29
C PRO A 27 6.04 5.90 8.37
N ASP A 28 4.87 6.53 8.50
CA ASP A 28 4.57 7.39 9.63
C ASP A 28 4.25 6.59 10.89
N THR A 29 4.23 7.27 12.03
CA THR A 29 3.78 6.67 13.29
C THR A 29 2.35 6.12 13.14
N PRO A 30 2.09 4.88 13.59
CA PRO A 30 0.75 4.32 13.57
C PRO A 30 -0.14 5.12 14.51
N LEU A 31 -1.42 5.31 14.13
CA LEU A 31 -2.37 6.14 14.87
C LEU A 31 -2.45 5.74 16.36
N THR A 32 -2.30 4.45 16.66
CA THR A 32 -2.33 3.89 18.02
C THR A 32 -1.18 4.34 18.92
N GLN A 33 -0.12 4.91 18.37
CA GLN A 33 1.08 5.36 19.11
C GLN A 33 1.23 6.88 19.15
N VAL A 34 0.30 7.63 18.55
CA VAL A 34 0.36 9.10 18.47
C VAL A 34 -0.20 9.71 19.75
N LYS A 35 0.49 10.72 20.30
CA LYS A 35 -0.03 11.49 21.43
C LYS A 35 -1.20 12.37 20.96
N LEU A 36 -2.23 12.52 21.80
CA LEU A 36 -3.41 13.33 21.47
C LEU A 36 -3.07 14.77 21.06
N ILE A 37 -2.04 15.36 21.69
CA ILE A 37 -1.57 16.73 21.40
C ILE A 37 -0.94 16.82 19.99
N GLU A 38 -0.38 15.73 19.48
CA GLU A 38 0.32 15.68 18.19
C GLU A 38 -0.61 15.26 17.03
N LEU A 39 -1.88 14.90 17.31
CA LEU A 39 -2.83 14.41 16.30
C LEU A 39 -3.02 15.39 15.13
N GLY A 40 -3.13 16.69 15.40
CA GLY A 40 -3.31 17.70 14.36
C GLY A 40 -2.14 17.75 13.38
N ALA A 41 -0.90 17.77 13.89
CA ALA A 41 0.31 17.71 13.07
C ALA A 41 0.43 16.37 12.33
N TRP A 42 0.05 15.28 12.99
CA TRP A 42 0.07 13.93 12.42
C TRP A 42 -0.86 13.78 11.20
N PHE A 43 -2.03 14.43 11.19
CA PHE A 43 -2.87 14.50 9.99
C PHE A 43 -2.24 15.35 8.89
N GLY A 44 -1.48 16.39 9.25
CA GLY A 44 -0.80 17.28 8.30
C GLY A 44 0.39 16.65 7.57
N HIS A 45 1.09 15.70 8.18
CA HIS A 45 2.24 15.01 7.59
C HIS A 45 1.87 14.02 6.48
N ARG A 46 0.62 13.57 6.43
CA ARG A 46 0.19 12.57 5.45
C ARG A 46 -0.02 13.15 4.07
N ASP A 47 0.37 12.36 3.08
CA ASP A 47 -0.01 12.61 1.70
C ASP A 47 -1.53 12.58 1.55
N LYS A 48 -2.10 13.71 1.14
CA LYS A 48 -3.54 13.89 0.95
C LYS A 48 -4.05 13.29 -0.36
N ASN A 49 -3.20 12.56 -1.08
CA ASN A 49 -3.56 11.90 -2.31
C ASN A 49 -4.29 10.58 -1.99
N PRO A 50 -5.61 10.49 -2.23
CA PRO A 50 -6.38 9.31 -1.83
C PRO A 50 -6.07 8.07 -2.69
N ARG A 51 -5.36 8.22 -3.82
CA ARG A 51 -5.12 7.12 -4.77
C ARG A 51 -4.33 5.96 -4.16
N LEU A 52 -3.27 6.28 -3.41
CA LEU A 52 -2.38 5.28 -2.80
C LEU A 52 -3.07 4.47 -1.68
N PRO A 53 -3.72 5.07 -0.67
CA PRO A 53 -4.36 4.28 0.38
C PRO A 53 -5.53 3.45 -0.16
N LEU A 54 -6.29 3.96 -1.14
CA LEU A 54 -7.41 3.23 -1.75
C LEU A 54 -6.92 2.02 -2.57
N SER A 55 -5.86 2.18 -3.37
CA SER A 55 -5.32 1.06 -4.16
C SER A 55 -4.74 -0.03 -3.26
N LEU A 56 -3.97 0.33 -2.23
CA LEU A 56 -3.42 -0.62 -1.26
C LEU A 56 -4.52 -1.38 -0.52
N ALA A 57 -5.57 -0.69 -0.05
CA ALA A 57 -6.71 -1.32 0.62
C ALA A 57 -7.47 -2.27 -0.31
N PHE A 58 -7.68 -1.86 -1.56
CA PHE A 58 -8.30 -2.69 -2.59
C PHE A 58 -7.50 -3.97 -2.85
N TRP A 59 -6.19 -3.87 -3.06
CA TRP A 59 -5.33 -5.04 -3.29
C TRP A 59 -5.27 -5.95 -2.06
N ARG A 60 -5.15 -5.40 -0.85
CA ARG A 60 -5.23 -6.17 0.41
C ARG A 60 -6.52 -6.97 0.50
N TRP A 61 -7.66 -6.34 0.21
CA TRP A 61 -8.96 -6.99 0.22
C TRP A 61 -9.04 -8.08 -0.86
N GLN A 62 -8.58 -7.79 -2.08
CA GLN A 62 -8.57 -8.79 -3.14
C GLN A 62 -7.71 -10.01 -2.79
N HIS A 63 -6.50 -9.80 -2.28
CA HIS A 63 -5.60 -10.89 -1.87
C HIS A 63 -6.17 -11.72 -0.73
N LYS A 64 -6.91 -11.12 0.20
CA LYS A 64 -7.48 -11.83 1.35
C LYS A 64 -8.79 -12.54 1.04
N TYR A 65 -9.65 -11.95 0.21
CA TYR A 65 -11.04 -12.39 0.08
C TYR A 65 -11.48 -12.76 -1.33
N TRP A 66 -10.82 -12.26 -2.38
CA TRP A 66 -11.25 -12.50 -3.76
C TRP A 66 -10.38 -13.54 -4.47
N LYS A 67 -9.06 -13.31 -4.52
CA LYS A 67 -8.09 -14.20 -5.19
C LYS A 67 -8.10 -15.62 -4.59
N PRO A 68 -8.22 -15.82 -3.26
CA PRO A 68 -8.30 -17.17 -2.67
C PRO A 68 -9.53 -17.97 -3.09
N LYS A 69 -10.62 -17.31 -3.52
CA LYS A 69 -11.86 -17.99 -3.94
C LYS A 69 -11.75 -18.67 -5.29
N ARG A 70 -10.77 -18.30 -6.12
CA ARG A 70 -10.53 -18.86 -7.46
C ARG A 70 -9.14 -19.50 -7.57
N MET A 71 -8.64 -20.08 -6.48
CA MET A 71 -7.41 -20.87 -6.52
C MET A 71 -7.73 -22.25 -7.11
N GLY A 72 -7.92 -22.31 -8.42
CA GLY A 72 -7.74 -23.57 -9.13
C GLY A 72 -6.27 -23.96 -9.06
N ILE A 73 -5.98 -25.27 -8.98
CA ILE A 73 -4.63 -25.78 -9.28
C ILE A 73 -4.25 -25.18 -10.62
N VAL A 74 -3.25 -24.30 -10.63
CA VAL A 74 -2.67 -23.75 -11.86
C VAL A 74 -2.39 -24.94 -12.78
N PRO A 75 -2.78 -24.93 -14.06
CA PRO A 75 -2.33 -25.96 -14.98
C PRO A 75 -0.81 -25.87 -15.00
N PHE A 76 -0.15 -26.88 -14.43
CA PHE A 76 1.25 -27.13 -14.68
C PHE A 76 1.38 -27.25 -16.21
N PHE A 77 2.05 -26.28 -16.82
CA PHE A 77 2.62 -26.42 -18.16
C PHE A 77 4.01 -27.03 -18.01
#